data_AF-A0A429JRB1-F1
#
_entry.id   AF-A0A429JRB1-F1
#
_cell.length_a   1.000
_cell.length_b   1.000
_cell.length_c   1.000
_cell.angle_alpha   90.00
_cell.angle_beta   90.00
_cell.angle_gamma   90.00
#
_symmetry.space_group_name_H-M   'P 1'
#
loop_
_entity.id
_entity.type
_entity.pdbx_description
1 polymer ?
#
loop_
_entity_poly.entity_id
_entity_poly.type
_entity_poly.pdbx_seq_one_letter_code
_entity_poly.pdbx_strand_id
1 'polypeptide(L)'
;MTPRRHRVPTGGNHPCTSPTTSPAPFNADDLKPEHAEELGAFLNGIVRHLSGKHPEGSVEERAARTLKEVVGVHLDGLNEYFEDEEPETLRARKAAWNRLMFIVRPWEGLPQFDGYRWRLVLHTDADEAVETARRLLASREKAAQEKRRVLEGR
;
A
#
# COMPACT_ATOMS: atom_id res chain seq x y z
N MET A 1 -15.12 -39.23 -52.70
CA MET A 1 -15.30 -37.78 -52.97
C MET A 1 -16.76 -37.39 -52.77
N THR A 2 -17.10 -36.84 -51.60
CA THR A 2 -18.21 -35.88 -51.37
C THR A 2 -18.05 -35.34 -49.93
N PRO A 3 -18.02 -34.02 -49.70
CA PRO A 3 -17.72 -33.47 -48.37
C PRO A 3 -18.97 -33.32 -47.52
N ARG A 4 -18.94 -33.86 -46.30
CA ARG A 4 -19.94 -33.64 -45.25
C ARG A 4 -19.70 -32.25 -44.63
N ARG A 5 -20.70 -31.38 -44.76
CA ARG A 5 -20.80 -30.10 -44.06
C ARG A 5 -20.83 -30.35 -42.54
N HIS A 6 -19.79 -29.93 -41.83
CA HIS A 6 -19.86 -29.73 -40.39
C HIS A 6 -20.09 -28.25 -40.07
N ARG A 7 -21.22 -28.03 -39.41
CA ARG A 7 -21.73 -26.78 -38.87
C ARG A 7 -20.83 -26.38 -37.68
N VAL A 8 -20.21 -25.20 -37.73
CA VAL A 8 -19.51 -24.60 -36.58
C VAL A 8 -20.53 -23.87 -35.72
N PRO A 9 -20.66 -24.16 -34.41
CA PRO A 9 -21.39 -23.29 -33.51
C PRO A 9 -20.47 -22.17 -33.03
N THR A 10 -20.71 -20.96 -33.52
CA THR A 10 -20.34 -19.70 -32.88
C THR A 10 -21.12 -19.54 -31.58
N GLY A 11 -20.43 -19.36 -30.47
CA GLY A 11 -21.04 -19.13 -29.16
C GLY A 11 -19.98 -18.91 -28.08
N GLY A 12 -19.12 -17.91 -28.29
CA GLY A 12 -18.20 -17.43 -27.27
C GLY A 12 -18.96 -16.69 -26.18
N ASN A 13 -19.27 -17.39 -25.09
CA ASN A 13 -19.60 -16.76 -23.82
C ASN A 13 -18.29 -16.58 -23.04
N HIS A 14 -17.61 -15.47 -23.27
CA HIS A 14 -16.68 -14.95 -22.27
C HIS A 14 -17.53 -14.45 -21.09
N PRO A 15 -17.32 -14.95 -19.86
CA PRO A 15 -17.92 -14.34 -18.71
C PRO A 15 -17.36 -12.92 -18.59
N CYS A 16 -18.27 -11.93 -18.58
CA CYS A 16 -17.99 -10.58 -18.14
C CYS A 16 -17.32 -10.66 -16.77
N THR A 17 -16.00 -10.52 -16.74
CA THR A 17 -15.26 -10.23 -15.51
C THR A 17 -15.83 -8.93 -14.97
N SER A 18 -16.55 -9.03 -13.86
CA SER A 18 -16.93 -7.89 -13.03
C SER A 18 -15.73 -6.97 -12.88
N PRO A 19 -15.90 -5.63 -12.91
CA PRO A 19 -14.80 -4.74 -12.61
C PRO A 19 -14.28 -5.12 -11.24
N THR A 20 -13.01 -5.54 -11.17
CA THR A 20 -12.31 -5.75 -9.91
C THR A 20 -12.46 -4.45 -9.13
N THR A 21 -13.33 -4.46 -8.12
CA THR A 21 -13.49 -3.33 -7.20
C THR A 21 -12.10 -3.09 -6.65
N SER A 22 -11.47 -2.00 -7.09
CA SER A 22 -10.19 -1.60 -6.56
C SER A 22 -10.36 -1.54 -5.04
N PRO A 23 -9.52 -2.25 -4.26
CA PRO A 23 -9.71 -2.28 -2.81
C PRO A 23 -9.75 -0.85 -2.29
N ALA A 24 -10.67 -0.60 -1.35
CA ALA A 24 -10.89 0.74 -0.80
C ALA A 24 -9.54 1.40 -0.44
N PRO A 25 -9.40 2.73 -0.65
CA PRO A 25 -8.22 3.46 -0.18
C PRO A 25 -7.98 3.15 1.29
N PHE A 26 -6.73 2.87 1.67
CA PHE A 26 -6.35 2.74 3.08
C PHE A 26 -5.97 4.12 3.60
N ASN A 27 -6.79 4.64 4.50
CA ASN A 27 -6.68 5.98 5.04
C ASN A 27 -6.10 5.94 6.47
N ALA A 28 -5.80 7.10 7.05
CA ALA A 28 -5.15 7.15 8.37
C ALA A 28 -6.13 6.89 9.53
N ASP A 29 -7.41 7.16 9.33
CA ASP A 29 -8.52 6.77 10.21
C ASP A 29 -8.72 5.24 10.26
N ASP A 30 -8.41 4.54 9.18
CA ASP A 30 -8.39 3.06 9.13
C ASP A 30 -7.18 2.45 9.83
N LEU A 31 -6.14 3.23 10.15
CA LEU A 31 -5.00 2.77 10.93
C LEU A 31 -5.42 2.58 12.39
N LYS A 32 -5.08 1.42 12.94
CA LYS A 32 -5.40 1.03 14.30
C LYS A 32 -4.14 0.47 14.99
N PRO A 33 -4.10 0.46 16.34
CA PRO A 33 -2.98 -0.11 17.08
C PRO A 33 -2.58 -1.52 16.64
N GLU A 34 -3.56 -2.36 16.28
CA GLU A 34 -3.30 -3.74 15.87
C GLU A 34 -2.45 -3.80 14.58
N HIS A 35 -2.59 -2.81 13.68
CA HIS A 35 -1.74 -2.72 12.50
C HIS A 35 -0.27 -2.42 12.85
N ALA A 36 -0.03 -1.62 13.88
CA ALA A 36 1.31 -1.34 14.38
C ALA A 36 1.91 -2.56 15.11
N GLU A 37 1.11 -3.26 15.91
CA GLU A 37 1.52 -4.49 16.60
C GLU A 37 1.95 -5.59 15.63
N GLU A 38 1.14 -5.86 14.61
CA GLU A 38 1.45 -6.87 13.58
C GLU A 38 2.72 -6.51 12.79
N LEU A 39 2.86 -5.25 12.39
CA LEU A 39 4.05 -4.78 11.69
C LEU A 39 5.29 -4.86 12.58
N GLY A 40 5.15 -4.52 13.86
CA GLY A 40 6.21 -4.67 14.85
C GLY A 40 6.61 -6.13 15.04
N ALA A 41 5.66 -7.05 15.10
CA ALA A 41 5.94 -8.48 15.19
C ALA A 41 6.71 -8.99 13.97
N PHE A 42 6.34 -8.55 12.76
CA PHE A 42 7.06 -8.88 11.53
C PHE A 42 8.50 -8.38 11.55
N LEU A 43 8.72 -7.09 11.83
CA LEU A 43 10.06 -6.48 11.86
C LEU A 43 10.94 -7.08 12.96
N ASN A 44 10.39 -7.35 14.14
CA ASN A 44 11.08 -8.06 15.21
C ASN A 44 11.45 -9.50 14.80
N GLY A 45 10.59 -10.16 14.02
CA GLY A 45 10.89 -11.46 13.39
C GLY A 45 12.11 -11.39 12.49
N ILE A 46 12.22 -10.35 11.67
CA ILE A 46 13.37 -10.11 10.77
C ILE A 46 14.63 -9.82 11.57
N VAL A 47 14.58 -8.91 12.54
CA VAL A 47 15.71 -8.59 13.42
C VAL A 47 16.25 -9.86 14.07
N ARG A 48 15.37 -10.66 14.68
CA ARG A 48 15.75 -11.94 15.32
C ARG A 48 16.39 -12.91 14.33
N HIS A 49 15.85 -12.98 13.11
CA HIS A 49 16.40 -13.83 12.06
C HIS A 49 17.81 -13.40 11.63
N LEU A 50 18.04 -12.09 11.45
CA LEU A 50 19.34 -11.54 11.10
C LEU A 50 20.35 -11.75 12.25
N SER A 51 20.00 -11.34 13.47
CA SER A 51 20.89 -11.51 14.64
C SER A 51 21.22 -12.98 14.91
N GLY A 52 20.28 -13.91 14.71
CA GLY A 52 20.52 -15.35 14.94
C GLY A 52 21.40 -16.03 13.87
N LYS A 53 21.60 -15.40 12.71
CA LYS A 53 22.40 -15.95 11.60
C LYS A 53 23.84 -15.46 11.59
N HIS A 54 24.15 -14.40 12.33
CA HIS A 54 25.45 -13.75 12.26
C HIS A 54 26.14 -13.79 13.64
N PRO A 55 27.46 -13.99 13.68
CA PRO A 55 28.21 -13.96 14.94
C PRO A 55 28.04 -12.62 15.67
N GLU A 56 28.08 -12.66 17.00
CA GLU A 56 28.06 -11.46 17.82
C GLU A 56 29.22 -10.52 17.46
N GLY A 57 28.93 -9.23 17.31
CA GLY A 57 29.93 -8.23 16.95
C GLY A 57 30.31 -8.21 15.46
N SER A 58 29.66 -9.01 14.62
CA SER A 58 29.72 -8.85 13.16
C SER A 58 29.06 -7.53 12.72
N VAL A 59 29.33 -7.10 11.48
CA VAL A 59 28.68 -5.91 10.91
C VAL A 59 27.18 -6.14 10.77
N GLU A 60 26.79 -7.35 10.39
CA GLU A 60 25.42 -7.76 10.16
C GLU A 60 24.62 -7.84 11.46
N GLU A 61 25.22 -8.34 12.55
CA GLU A 61 24.57 -8.32 13.88
C GLU A 61 24.40 -6.88 14.39
N ARG A 62 25.41 -6.02 14.22
CA ARG A 62 25.28 -4.59 14.54
C ARG A 62 24.19 -3.92 13.70
N ALA A 63 24.10 -4.23 12.40
CA ALA A 63 23.07 -3.70 11.52
C ALA A 63 21.67 -4.16 11.95
N ALA A 64 21.51 -5.44 12.34
CA ALA A 64 20.25 -5.96 12.89
C ALA A 64 19.87 -5.25 14.20
N ARG A 65 20.85 -4.96 15.06
CA ARG A 65 20.64 -4.18 16.29
C ARG A 65 20.21 -2.75 15.98
N THR A 66 20.87 -2.06 15.05
CA THR A 66 20.46 -0.73 14.60
C THR A 66 19.05 -0.74 14.03
N LEU A 67 18.69 -1.73 13.22
CA LEU A 67 17.33 -1.89 12.72
C LEU A 67 16.33 -2.04 13.87
N LYS A 68 16.65 -2.83 14.89
CA LYS A 68 15.80 -2.99 16.09
C LYS A 68 15.52 -1.66 16.77
N GLU A 69 16.55 -0.86 17.03
CA GLU A 69 16.41 0.45 17.70
C GLU A 69 15.57 1.42 16.86
N VAL A 70 15.87 1.51 15.56
CA VAL A 70 15.13 2.39 14.63
C VAL A 70 13.66 1.98 14.56
N VAL A 71 13.37 0.68 14.47
CA VAL A 71 11.99 0.16 14.46
C VAL A 71 11.28 0.48 15.77
N GLY A 72 11.94 0.28 16.92
CA GLY A 72 11.37 0.61 18.24
C GLY A 72 10.94 2.07 18.32
N VAL A 73 11.86 3.00 18.03
CA VAL A 73 11.58 4.45 18.05
C VAL A 73 10.39 4.82 17.15
N HIS A 74 10.30 4.24 15.95
CA HIS A 74 9.22 4.56 15.03
C HIS A 74 7.88 3.92 15.40
N LEU A 75 7.87 2.73 16.02
CA LEU A 75 6.65 2.10 16.53
C LEU A 75 6.12 2.82 17.77
N ASP A 76 7.01 3.19 18.69
CA ASP A 76 6.62 3.96 19.90
C ASP A 76 6.00 5.30 19.49
N GLY A 77 6.67 6.03 18.59
CA GLY A 77 6.13 7.29 18.07
C GLY A 77 4.85 7.14 17.25
N LEU A 78 4.62 6.00 16.58
CA LEU A 78 3.32 5.73 15.93
C LEU A 78 2.23 5.48 16.98
N ASN A 79 2.55 4.75 18.04
CA ASN A 79 1.59 4.37 19.08
C ASN A 79 1.05 5.57 19.86
N GLU A 80 1.89 6.59 20.08
CA GLU A 80 1.48 7.87 20.68
C GLU A 80 0.32 8.55 19.91
N TYR A 81 0.23 8.35 18.60
CA TYR A 81 -0.81 8.97 17.77
C TYR A 81 -2.11 8.15 17.69
N PHE A 82 -2.23 7.02 18.37
CA PHE A 82 -3.51 6.30 18.48
C PHE A 82 -4.37 6.75 19.66
N GLU A 83 -3.82 7.52 20.60
CA GLU A 83 -4.53 7.95 21.81
C GLU A 83 -5.54 9.08 21.55
N ASP A 84 -5.39 9.80 20.43
CA ASP A 84 -6.16 10.98 20.09
C ASP A 84 -6.67 10.93 18.63
N GLU A 85 -7.86 11.49 18.40
CA GLU A 85 -8.57 11.54 17.11
C GLU A 85 -8.58 12.95 16.49
N GLU A 86 -7.89 13.92 17.10
CA GLU A 86 -7.77 15.26 16.52
C GLU A 86 -7.15 15.22 15.10
N PRO A 87 -7.55 16.12 14.18
CA PRO A 87 -7.07 16.11 12.80
C PRO A 87 -5.54 16.21 12.65
N GLU A 88 -4.89 16.90 13.56
CA GLU A 88 -3.43 17.01 13.61
C GLU A 88 -2.78 15.66 13.95
N THR A 89 -3.39 14.93 14.88
CA THR A 89 -2.99 13.58 15.29
C THR A 89 -3.16 12.58 14.15
N LEU A 90 -4.25 12.64 13.37
CA LEU A 90 -4.42 11.80 12.17
C LEU A 90 -3.34 12.06 11.11
N ARG A 91 -2.95 13.34 10.91
CA ARG A 91 -1.88 13.71 9.98
C ARG A 91 -0.51 13.22 10.47
N ALA A 92 -0.26 13.28 11.78
CA ALA A 92 0.94 12.75 12.40
C ALA A 92 1.00 11.22 12.31
N ARG A 93 -0.12 10.53 12.60
CA ARG A 93 -0.28 9.07 12.47
C ARG A 93 0.03 8.60 11.05
N LYS A 94 -0.53 9.25 10.03
CA LYS A 94 -0.22 9.00 8.61
C LYS A 94 1.28 9.13 8.33
N ALA A 95 1.90 10.21 8.80
CA ALA A 95 3.32 10.46 8.57
C ALA A 95 4.20 9.40 9.26
N ALA A 96 3.89 9.03 10.50
CA ALA A 96 4.58 7.99 11.25
C ALA A 96 4.46 6.62 10.59
N TRP A 97 3.25 6.23 10.17
CA TRP A 97 3.02 4.99 9.42
C TRP A 97 3.83 4.96 8.12
N ASN A 98 3.80 6.04 7.33
CA ASN A 98 4.53 6.08 6.07
C ASN A 98 6.05 5.99 6.25
N ARG A 99 6.61 6.51 7.35
CA ARG A 99 8.03 6.31 7.70
C ARG A 99 8.34 4.83 7.94
N LEU A 100 7.49 4.14 8.70
CA LEU A 100 7.62 2.68 8.92
C LEU A 100 7.52 1.90 7.63
N MET A 101 6.62 2.29 6.71
CA MET A 101 6.52 1.65 5.40
C MET A 101 7.84 1.70 4.64
N PHE A 102 8.56 2.83 4.64
CA PHE A 102 9.89 2.92 4.01
C PHE A 102 10.94 1.98 4.61
N ILE A 103 10.86 1.71 5.91
CA ILE A 103 11.74 0.74 6.60
C ILE A 103 11.38 -0.69 6.20
N VAL A 104 10.11 -0.95 5.92
CA VAL A 104 9.54 -2.26 5.61
C VAL A 104 9.69 -2.64 4.14
N ARG A 105 9.70 -1.67 3.21
CA ARG A 105 9.78 -1.91 1.75
C ARG A 105 10.91 -2.85 1.30
N PRO A 106 12.13 -2.81 1.88
CA PRO A 106 13.19 -3.74 1.48
C PRO A 106 12.80 -5.22 1.59
N TRP A 107 11.78 -5.53 2.40
CA TRP A 107 11.29 -6.88 2.67
C TRP A 107 10.03 -7.24 1.86
N GLU A 108 9.62 -6.40 0.92
CA GLU A 108 8.60 -6.72 -0.09
C GLU A 108 8.98 -8.04 -0.81
N GLY A 109 8.06 -9.00 -0.81
CA GLY A 109 8.27 -10.32 -1.45
C GLY A 109 8.66 -11.46 -0.50
N LEU A 110 8.90 -11.19 0.78
CA LEU A 110 8.97 -12.28 1.77
C LEU A 110 7.59 -12.94 1.94
N PRO A 111 7.50 -14.26 2.20
CA PRO A 111 6.22 -14.94 2.38
C PRO A 111 5.37 -14.40 3.53
N GLN A 112 6.00 -13.79 4.54
CA GLN A 112 5.31 -13.18 5.68
C GLN A 112 4.93 -11.71 5.42
N PHE A 113 5.29 -11.16 4.26
CA PHE A 113 5.01 -9.77 3.91
C PHE A 113 3.57 -9.60 3.43
N ASP A 114 2.79 -8.77 4.13
CA ASP A 114 1.43 -8.45 3.73
C ASP A 114 1.40 -7.16 2.91
N GLY A 115 1.55 -7.28 1.59
CA GLY A 115 1.53 -6.12 0.68
C GLY A 115 0.15 -5.49 0.48
N TYR A 116 -0.92 -6.13 0.96
CA TYR A 116 -2.23 -5.52 0.94
C TYR A 116 -2.41 -4.56 2.12
N ARG A 117 -1.94 -4.96 3.31
CA ARG A 117 -2.06 -4.19 4.55
C ARG A 117 -0.92 -3.19 4.73
N TRP A 118 0.31 -3.54 4.35
CA TRP A 118 1.48 -2.70 4.56
C TRP A 118 1.77 -1.85 3.33
N ARG A 119 0.91 -0.86 3.13
CA ARG A 119 1.00 0.14 2.05
C ARG A 119 1.02 1.56 2.61
N LEU A 120 1.55 2.49 1.81
CA LEU A 120 1.53 3.90 2.14
C LEU A 120 0.08 4.40 2.28
N VAL A 121 -0.18 5.16 3.33
CA VAL A 121 -1.43 5.89 3.53
C VAL A 121 -1.35 7.22 2.80
N LEU A 122 -2.26 7.42 1.87
CA LEU A 122 -2.26 8.59 0.97
C LEU A 122 -3.13 9.73 1.49
N HIS A 123 -4.14 9.43 2.31
CA HIS A 123 -5.13 10.39 2.81
C HIS A 123 -5.25 10.28 4.33
N THR A 124 -5.51 11.40 4.98
CA THR A 124 -5.72 11.46 6.43
C THR A 124 -7.10 10.96 6.81
N ASP A 125 -8.11 11.29 5.99
CA ASP A 125 -9.50 10.83 6.17
C ASP A 125 -10.16 10.53 4.80
N ALA A 126 -11.37 9.97 4.86
CA ALA A 126 -12.18 9.64 3.69
C ALA A 126 -12.56 10.88 2.85
N ASP A 127 -12.77 12.04 3.47
CA ASP A 127 -13.17 13.26 2.78
C ASP A 127 -12.01 13.84 1.94
N GLU A 128 -10.78 13.82 2.47
CA GLU A 128 -9.56 14.17 1.74
C GLU A 128 -9.32 13.20 0.57
N ALA A 129 -9.65 11.91 0.74
CA ALA A 129 -9.57 10.92 -0.32
C ALA A 129 -10.56 11.25 -1.46
N VAL A 130 -11.81 11.58 -1.12
CA VAL A 130 -12.86 11.96 -2.07
C VAL A 130 -12.47 13.25 -2.81
N GLU A 131 -12.00 14.28 -2.10
CA GLU A 131 -11.59 15.54 -2.71
C GLU A 131 -10.39 15.37 -3.65
N THR A 132 -9.42 14.54 -3.27
CA THR A 132 -8.28 14.24 -4.15
C THR A 132 -8.72 13.51 -5.41
N ALA A 133 -9.63 12.54 -5.30
CA ALA A 133 -10.20 11.83 -6.44
C ALA A 133 -10.96 12.79 -7.37
N ARG A 134 -11.77 13.71 -6.82
CA ARG A 134 -12.45 14.75 -7.60
C ARG A 134 -11.48 15.62 -8.40
N ARG A 135 -10.38 16.08 -7.77
CA ARG A 135 -9.35 16.89 -8.45
C ARG A 135 -8.66 16.12 -9.58
N LEU A 136 -8.37 14.83 -9.38
CA LEU A 136 -7.76 13.98 -10.41
C LEU A 136 -8.68 13.79 -11.61
N LEU A 137 -9.98 13.57 -11.38
CA LEU A 137 -10.97 13.46 -12.45
C LEU A 137 -11.08 14.76 -13.25
N ALA A 138 -11.21 15.90 -12.57
CA ALA A 138 -11.26 17.20 -13.23
C ALA A 138 -9.99 17.50 -14.06
N SER A 139 -8.82 17.10 -13.56
CA SER A 139 -7.54 17.23 -14.29
C SER A 139 -7.52 16.37 -15.56
N ARG A 140 -8.00 15.13 -15.48
CA ARG A 140 -8.09 14.22 -16.64
C ARG A 140 -9.08 14.73 -17.69
N GLU A 141 -10.23 15.25 -17.27
CA GLU A 141 -11.21 15.85 -18.17
C GLU A 141 -10.63 17.07 -18.90
N LYS A 142 -9.93 17.96 -18.18
CA LYS A 142 -9.22 19.08 -18.81
C LYS A 142 -8.18 18.61 -19.82
N ALA A 143 -7.37 17.61 -19.47
CA ALA A 143 -6.37 17.06 -20.40
C ALA A 143 -7.01 16.42 -21.65
N ALA A 144 -8.15 15.73 -21.48
CA ALA A 144 -8.90 15.14 -22.58
C ALA A 144 -9.55 16.20 -23.49
N GLN A 145 -10.12 17.26 -22.91
CA GLN A 145 -10.68 18.39 -23.66
C GLN A 145 -9.60 19.13 -24.44
N GLU A 146 -8.43 19.37 -23.84
CA GLU A 146 -7.29 20.01 -24.51
C GLU A 146 -6.78 19.15 -25.68
N LYS A 147 -6.61 17.85 -25.46
CA LYS A 147 -6.22 16.92 -26.53
C LYS A 147 -7.24 16.92 -27.69
N ARG A 148 -8.53 17.04 -27.38
CA ARG A 148 -9.60 17.11 -28.39
C ARG A 148 -9.54 18.40 -29.20
N ARG A 149 -9.33 19.55 -28.55
CA ARG A 149 -9.13 20.84 -29.21
C ARG A 149 -7.93 20.83 -30.16
N VAL A 150 -6.82 20.23 -29.75
CA VAL A 150 -5.62 20.09 -30.59
C VAL A 150 -5.89 19.20 -31.82
N LEU A 151 -6.74 18.19 -31.70
CA LEU A 151 -7.10 17.28 -32.80
C LEU A 151 -8.13 17.88 -33.76
N GLU A 152 -9.07 18.70 -33.28
CA GLU A 152 -10.11 19.36 -34.09
C GLU A 152 -9.63 20.68 -34.73
N GLY A 153 -8.51 21.23 -34.26
CA GLY A 153 -7.86 22.43 -34.82
C GLY A 153 -6.82 22.18 -35.92
N ARG A 154 -6.78 20.96 -36.49
CA ARG A 154 -5.95 20.58 -37.65
C ARG A 154 -6.84 20.22 -38.83
#